data_AF-A0A658NV54-F1
#
_entry.id   AF-A0A658NV54-F1
#
_cell.length_a   1.000
_cell.length_b   1.000
_cell.length_c   1.000
_cell.angle_alpha   90.00
_cell.angle_beta   90.00
_cell.angle_gamma   90.00
#
_symmetry.space_group_name_H-M   'P 1'
#
loop_
_entity.id
_entity.type
_entity.pdbx_description
1 polymer ?
#
loop_
_entity_poly.entity_id
_entity_poly.type
_entity_poly.pdbx_seq_one_letter_code
_entity_poly.pdbx_strand_id
1 'polypeptide(L)' 'ATGTTVIIEDVAFPIERLADATLELQGLLEKYGYSEAIIFGHALEGNLHFVFTQDFGDPKEIERYSNLMDDVTAMVVDR' A
#
# COMPACT_ATOMS: atom_id res chain seq x y z
N ALA A 1 -5.61 18.28 1.20
CA ALA A 1 -5.79 18.96 2.49
C ALA A 1 -4.44 19.54 2.92
N THR A 2 -4.39 20.70 3.59
CA THR A 2 -3.17 21.15 4.27
C THR A 2 -3.00 20.31 5.54
N GLY A 3 -2.00 19.41 5.57
CA GLY A 3 -1.73 18.53 6.72
C GLY A 3 -1.34 17.09 6.34
N THR A 4 -1.66 16.65 5.13
CA THR A 4 -1.32 15.29 4.66
C THR A 4 -0.01 15.28 3.88
N THR A 5 0.83 14.29 4.13
CA THR A 5 2.03 13.97 3.35
C THR A 5 1.69 12.94 2.28
N VAL A 6 2.22 13.10 1.06
CA VAL A 6 2.15 12.06 0.04
C VAL A 6 3.18 10.99 0.37
N ILE A 7 2.74 9.75 0.53
CA ILE A 7 3.56 8.57 0.72
C ILE A 7 3.58 7.77 -0.58
N ILE A 8 4.76 7.26 -0.91
CA ILE A 8 5.00 6.36 -2.05
C ILE A 8 5.79 5.19 -1.49
N GLU A 9 5.17 4.02 -1.49
CA GLU A 9 5.80 2.78 -1.06
C GLU A 9 6.05 1.86 -2.27
N ASP A 10 6.98 0.93 -2.10
CA ASP A 10 7.44 0.04 -3.16
C ASP A 10 7.64 -1.40 -2.64
N VAL A 11 7.15 -2.36 -3.42
CA VAL A 11 7.29 -3.81 -3.18
C VAL A 11 7.51 -4.55 -4.50
N ALA A 12 8.24 -5.67 -4.44
CA ALA A 12 8.49 -6.51 -5.61
C ALA A 12 8.07 -7.96 -5.35
N PHE A 13 7.45 -8.57 -6.35
CA PHE A 13 6.96 -9.95 -6.34
C PHE A 13 7.46 -10.71 -7.57
N PRO A 14 7.56 -12.05 -7.50
CA PRO A 14 7.66 -12.86 -8.72
C PRO A 14 6.51 -12.53 -9.68
N ILE A 15 6.79 -12.47 -10.99
CA ILE A 15 5.82 -12.02 -12.01
C ILE A 15 4.53 -12.85 -11.94
N GLU A 16 4.65 -14.15 -11.69
CA GLU A 16 3.55 -15.09 -11.55
C GLU A 16 2.61 -14.78 -10.36
N ARG A 17 3.08 -14.03 -9.36
CA ARG A 17 2.29 -13.59 -8.19
C ARG A 17 1.81 -12.15 -8.30
N LEU A 18 2.29 -11.39 -9.29
CA LEU A 18 2.04 -9.96 -9.41
C LEU A 18 0.55 -9.62 -9.48
N ALA A 19 -0.23 -10.40 -10.22
CA ALA A 19 -1.68 -10.17 -10.34
C ALA A 19 -2.40 -10.35 -9.00
N ASP A 20 -2.11 -11.45 -8.28
CA ASP A 20 -2.70 -11.74 -6.98
C ASP A 20 -2.28 -10.68 -5.94
N ALA A 21 -0.99 -10.32 -5.92
CA ALA A 21 -0.45 -9.30 -5.04
C ALA A 21 -1.08 -7.92 -5.29
N THR A 22 -1.35 -7.57 -6.56
CA THR A 22 -2.02 -6.31 -6.91
C THR A 22 -3.44 -6.27 -6.35
N LEU A 23 -4.20 -7.37 -6.47
CA LEU A 23 -5.57 -7.46 -5.96
C LEU A 23 -5.59 -7.44 -4.43
N GLU A 24 -4.67 -8.13 -3.78
CA GLU A 24 -4.56 -8.13 -2.32
C GLU A 24 -4.19 -6.73 -1.79
N LEU A 25 -3.20 -6.06 -2.40
CA LEU A 25 -2.82 -4.70 -2.05
C LEU A 25 -3.96 -3.70 -2.23
N GLN A 26 -4.75 -3.83 -3.32
CA GLN A 26 -5.96 -3.02 -3.52
C GLN A 26 -6.96 -3.24 -2.37
N GLY A 27 -7.18 -4.50 -1.97
CA GLY A 27 -8.05 -4.84 -0.85
C GLY A 27 -7.57 -4.28 0.49
N LEU A 28 -6.25 -4.25 0.74
CA LEU A 28 -5.68 -3.63 1.95
C LEU A 28 -5.91 -2.11 1.95
N LEU A 29 -5.65 -1.44 0.84
CA LEU A 29 -5.88 0.01 0.72
C LEU A 29 -7.36 0.36 0.94
N GLU A 30 -8.27 -0.43 0.39
CA GLU A 30 -9.71 -0.28 0.63
C GLU A 30 -10.09 -0.55 2.10
N LYS A 31 -9.59 -1.64 2.70
CA LYS A 31 -9.82 -2.00 4.12
C LYS A 31 -9.44 -0.86 5.06
N TYR A 32 -8.33 -0.19 4.78
CA TYR A 32 -7.85 0.93 5.60
C TYR A 32 -8.41 2.28 5.16
N GLY A 33 -9.25 2.36 4.13
CA GLY A 33 -9.93 3.60 3.73
C GLY A 33 -9.09 4.56 2.87
N TYR A 34 -8.04 4.07 2.21
CA TYR A 34 -7.28 4.84 1.22
C TYR A 34 -7.92 4.72 -0.18
N SER A 35 -9.14 5.22 -0.33
CA SER A 35 -9.93 5.08 -1.57
C SER A 35 -9.33 5.79 -2.79
N GLU A 36 -8.54 6.84 -2.55
CA GLU A 36 -7.86 7.62 -3.60
C GLU A 36 -6.43 7.13 -3.84
N ALA A 37 -6.05 5.98 -3.29
CA ALA A 37 -4.73 5.41 -3.50
C ALA A 37 -4.55 4.96 -4.95
N ILE A 38 -3.33 5.11 -5.44
CA ILE A 38 -2.95 4.72 -6.80
C ILE A 38 -1.94 3.59 -6.71
N ILE A 39 -2.20 2.49 -7.41
CA ILE A 39 -1.22 1.42 -7.62
C ILE A 39 -0.72 1.50 -9.07
N PHE A 40 0.59 1.50 -9.26
CA PHE A 40 1.24 1.43 -10.58
C PHE A 40 2.58 0.71 -10.46
N GLY A 41 3.15 0.25 -11.57
CA GLY A 41 4.45 -0.40 -11.51
C GLY A 41 4.89 -0.98 -12.85
N HIS A 42 6.04 -1.64 -12.84
CA HIS A 42 6.60 -2.28 -14.02
C HIS A 42 6.37 -3.79 -13.95
N ALA A 43 5.38 -4.27 -14.71
CA ALA A 43 5.01 -5.68 -14.70
C ALA A 43 6.17 -6.62 -15.05
N LEU A 44 7.08 -6.18 -15.93
CA LEU A 44 8.28 -6.92 -16.31
C LEU A 44 9.29 -7.12 -15.17
N GLU A 45 9.28 -6.23 -14.17
CA GLU A 45 10.21 -6.25 -13.04
C GLU A 45 9.53 -6.80 -11.77
N GLY A 46 8.25 -7.19 -11.86
CA GLY A 46 7.47 -7.65 -10.71
C GLY A 46 7.21 -6.57 -9.67
N ASN A 47 7.40 -5.31 -10.04
CA ASN A 47 7.45 -4.19 -9.12
C ASN A 47 6.10 -3.46 -9.04
N LEU A 48 5.64 -3.14 -7.83
CA LEU A 48 4.44 -2.36 -7.53
C LEU A 48 4.77 -1.20 -6.61
N HIS A 49 4.42 -0.01 -7.06
CA HIS A 49 4.34 1.19 -6.27
C HIS A 49 2.90 1.46 -5.86
N PHE A 50 2.71 1.92 -4.64
CA PHE A 50 1.41 2.41 -4.19
C PHE A 50 1.54 3.75 -3.49
N VAL A 51 0.64 4.66 -3.85
CA VAL A 51 0.72 6.08 -3.49
C VAL A 51 -0.58 6.52 -2.85
N PHE A 52 -0.47 7.16 -1.69
CA PHE A 52 -1.62 7.65 -0.93
C PHE A 52 -1.23 8.84 -0.06
N THR A 53 -2.23 9.57 0.43
CA THR A 53 -2.01 10.70 1.34
C THR A 53 -2.22 10.26 2.78
N GLN A 54 -1.27 10.59 3.66
CA GLN A 54 -1.29 10.23 5.07
C GLN A 54 -1.20 11.47 5.96
N ASP A 55 -2.05 11.54 6.98
CA ASP A 55 -1.96 12.56 8.03
C ASP A 55 -1.13 12.01 9.20
N PHE A 56 -0.02 12.66 9.53
CA PHE A 56 0.81 12.31 10.70
C PHE A 56 0.59 13.27 11.88
N GLY A 57 -0.38 14.17 11.79
CA GLY A 57 -0.81 15.06 12.86
C GLY A 57 -1.92 14.46 13.75
N ASP A 58 -2.64 13.44 13.29
CA ASP A 58 -3.66 12.72 14.06
C ASP A 58 -3.15 11.33 14.51
N PRO A 59 -3.03 11.05 15.82
CA PRO A 59 -2.64 9.73 16.32
C PRO A 59 -3.45 8.55 15.77
N LYS A 60 -4.74 8.74 15.46
CA LYS A 60 -5.57 7.68 14.87
C LYS A 60 -5.15 7.34 13.45
N GLU A 61 -4.76 8.37 12.69
CA GLU A 61 -4.29 8.21 11.33
C GLU A 61 -2.92 7.54 11.31
N ILE A 62 -2.07 7.83 12.30
CA ILE A 62 -0.79 7.12 12.51
C ILE A 62 -1.02 5.64 12.80
N GLU A 63 -1.96 5.31 13.69
CA GLU A 63 -2.31 3.91 14.00
C GLU A 63 -2.88 3.19 12.77
N ARG A 64 -3.76 3.85 12.01
CA ARG A 64 -4.30 3.34 10.74
C ARG A 64 -3.19 3.01 9.73
N TYR A 65 -2.23 3.91 9.57
CA TYR A 65 -1.06 3.69 8.73
C TYR A 65 -0.19 2.53 9.21
N SER A 66 0.09 2.45 10.52
CA SER A 66 0.87 1.34 11.10
C SER A 66 0.23 -0.01 10.80
N ASN A 67 -1.08 -0.12 11.02
CA ASN A 67 -1.82 -1.37 10.78
C ASN A 67 -1.84 -1.74 9.28
N LEU A 68 -1.95 -0.76 8.37
CA LEU A 68 -1.78 -1.01 6.93
C LEU A 68 -0.40 -1.61 6.63
N MET A 69 0.66 -0.99 7.15
CA MET A 69 2.03 -1.45 6.87
C MET A 69 2.33 -2.82 7.48
N ASP A 70 1.74 -3.16 8.63
CA ASP A 70 1.83 -4.50 9.22
C ASP A 70 1.18 -5.55 8.29
N ASP A 71 -0.03 -5.27 7.78
CA ASP A 71 -0.72 -6.18 6.85
C ASP A 71 0.00 -6.28 5.50
N VAL A 72 0.54 -5.18 4.97
CA VAL A 72 1.37 -5.20 3.74
C VAL A 72 2.63 -6.02 3.97
N THR A 73 3.27 -5.89 5.14
CA THR A 73 4.45 -6.69 5.48
C THR A 73 4.11 -8.18 5.52
N ALA A 74 3.00 -8.57 6.16
CA ALA A 74 2.54 -9.95 6.18
C ALA A 74 2.22 -10.46 4.76
N MET A 75 1.57 -9.65 3.92
CA MET A 75 1.31 -9.96 2.51
C MET A 75 2.61 -10.21 1.73
N VAL A 76 3.66 -9.41 1.97
CA VAL A 76 4.94 -9.51 1.24
C VAL A 76 5.80 -10.69 1.73
N VAL A 77 5.81 -10.96 3.03
CA VAL A 77 6.75 -11.91 3.65
C VAL A 77 6.17 -13.32 3.75
N ASP A 78 4.86 -13.45 4.04
CA ASP A 78 4.26 -14.74 4.38
C ASP A 78 3.48 -15.39 3.22
N ARG A 79 3.26 -14.67 2.12
CA ARG A 79 2.40 -15.12 1.01
C ARG A 79 3.11 -15.09 -0.33
#